data_AF-A0A067QI56-F1
#
_entry.id   AF-A0A067QI56-F1
#
_cell.length_a   1.000
_cell.length_b   1.000
_cell.length_c   1.000
_cell.angle_alpha   90.00
_cell.angle_beta   90.00
_cell.angle_gamma   90.00
#
_symmetry.space_group_name_H-M   'P 1'
#
loop_
_entity.id
_entity.type
_entity.pdbx_description
1 polymer ?
#
loop_
_entity_poly.entity_id
_entity_poly.type
_entity_poly.pdbx_seq_one_letter_code
_entity_poly.pdbx_strand_id
1 'polypeptide(L)'
;WLPQGLTINSDRYCASLCTLKCKIQQCRKGKWFRNVLLHDNARPHTSQQAQAELQSLGFTVLPHPPYSPNLVPSDYALFREMKNPLRGHRFPDSDALHDAVREWVRDTPKQWFHEAIWKLLERWQRCIDLHGECVERAEV
;
A
#
# COMPACT_ATOMS: atom_id res chain seq x y z
N TRP A 1 7.95 12.77 -1.57
CA TRP A 1 8.83 11.70 -2.05
C TRP A 1 9.99 11.52 -1.10
N LEU A 2 10.53 10.31 -0.99
CA LEU A 2 11.72 10.06 -0.18
C LEU A 2 12.96 10.55 -0.96
N PRO A 3 13.84 11.36 -0.36
CA PRO A 3 15.08 11.77 -1.03
C PRO A 3 15.91 10.56 -1.46
N GLN A 4 16.65 10.73 -2.56
CA GLN A 4 17.48 9.67 -3.13
C GLN A 4 18.49 9.14 -2.11
N GLY A 5 18.65 7.81 -2.05
CA GLY A 5 19.59 7.15 -1.14
C GLY A 5 19.12 7.02 0.30
N LEU A 6 17.94 7.54 0.65
CA LEU A 6 17.35 7.36 1.97
C LEU A 6 16.41 6.16 1.99
N THR A 7 16.23 5.58 3.17
CA THR A 7 15.30 4.48 3.43
C THR A 7 14.20 4.92 4.41
N ILE A 8 13.04 4.27 4.35
CA ILE A 8 12.00 4.46 5.37
C ILE A 8 12.45 3.77 6.66
N ASN A 9 12.60 4.56 7.72
CA ASN A 9 12.77 4.09 9.09
C ASN A 9 11.48 4.36 9.89
N SER A 10 11.46 3.97 11.16
CA SER A 10 10.28 4.15 12.02
C SER A 10 9.85 5.62 12.14
N ASP A 11 10.78 6.56 12.33
CA ASP A 11 10.46 7.99 12.44
C ASP A 11 9.78 8.53 11.17
N ARG A 12 10.34 8.24 10.00
CA ARG A 12 9.79 8.67 8.71
C ARG A 12 8.45 8.01 8.42
N TYR A 13 8.28 6.76 8.84
CA TYR A 13 7.00 6.07 8.74
C TYR A 13 5.94 6.75 9.61
N CYS A 14 6.24 7.07 10.87
CA CYS A 14 5.34 7.80 11.76
C CYS A 14 4.94 9.18 11.18
N ALA A 15 5.90 9.94 10.66
CA ALA A 15 5.61 11.21 9.98
C ALA A 15 4.70 11.03 8.76
N SER A 16 4.87 9.92 8.02
CA SER A 16 4.01 9.57 6.89
C SER A 16 2.58 9.23 7.33
N LEU A 17 2.41 8.53 8.47
CA LEU A 17 1.10 8.24 9.06
C LEU A 17 0.35 9.50 9.47
N CYS A 18 1.03 10.47 10.10
CA CYS A 18 0.44 11.77 10.44
C CYS A 18 -0.07 12.49 9.18
N THR A 19 0.78 12.54 8.14
CA THR A 19 0.42 13.14 6.85
C THR A 19 -0.78 12.43 6.23
N LEU A 20 -0.78 11.09 6.27
CA LEU A 20 -1.87 10.26 5.74
C LEU A 20 -3.19 10.55 6.46
N LYS A 21 -3.21 10.61 7.78
CA LYS A 21 -4.41 10.96 8.57
C LYS A 21 -4.98 12.30 8.14
N CYS A 22 -4.15 13.35 8.09
CA CYS A 22 -4.59 14.67 7.67
C CYS A 22 -5.21 14.65 6.26
N LYS A 23 -4.57 13.95 5.31
CA LYS A 23 -5.09 13.81 3.94
C LYS A 23 -6.40 13.05 3.87
N ILE A 24 -6.55 11.95 4.61
CA ILE A 24 -7.81 11.20 4.67
C ILE A 24 -8.93 12.09 5.24
N GLN A 25 -8.68 12.83 6.32
CA GLN A 25 -9.67 13.73 6.91
C GLN A 25 -10.10 14.84 5.94
N GLN A 26 -9.17 15.37 5.14
CA GLN A 26 -9.46 16.36 4.11
C GLN A 26 -10.29 15.79 2.95
N CYS A 27 -9.89 14.63 2.43
CA CYS A 27 -10.49 14.04 1.23
C CYS A 27 -11.76 13.22 1.51
N ARG A 28 -11.99 12.78 2.76
CA ARG A 28 -13.09 11.88 3.15
C ARG A 28 -13.80 12.39 4.41
N LYS A 29 -14.27 13.64 4.36
CA LYS A 29 -15.04 14.27 5.46
C LYS A 29 -16.17 13.35 5.93
N GLY A 30 -16.24 13.11 7.23
CA GLY A 30 -17.27 12.26 7.86
C GLY A 30 -17.06 10.73 7.76
N LYS A 31 -15.98 10.24 7.12
CA LYS A 31 -15.69 8.79 6.98
C LYS A 31 -14.54 8.27 7.84
N TRP A 32 -14.05 9.07 8.80
CA TRP A 32 -12.92 8.73 9.70
C TRP A 32 -13.30 7.72 10.82
N PHE A 33 -14.48 7.12 10.81
CA PHE A 33 -14.92 6.23 11.90
C PHE A 33 -14.52 4.75 11.71
N ARG A 34 -13.90 4.40 10.57
CA ARG A 34 -13.49 3.03 10.21
C ARG A 34 -12.06 3.00 9.65
N ASN A 35 -11.10 3.64 10.31
CA ASN A 35 -9.72 3.82 9.81
C ASN A 35 -8.92 2.52 9.88
N VAL A 36 -9.33 1.56 9.07
CA VAL A 36 -8.68 0.28 8.93
C VAL A 36 -7.46 0.46 8.01
N LEU A 37 -6.31 0.01 8.49
CA LEU A 37 -5.05 0.03 7.75
C LEU A 37 -4.58 -1.39 7.50
N LEU A 38 -4.25 -1.69 6.25
CA LEU A 38 -3.57 -2.92 5.85
C LEU A 38 -2.19 -2.53 5.30
N HIS A 39 -1.14 -3.05 5.92
CA HIS A 39 0.24 -2.91 5.47
C HIS A 39 1.01 -4.21 5.75
N ASP A 40 2.18 -4.35 5.16
CA ASP A 40 3.07 -5.49 5.36
C ASP A 40 3.83 -5.42 6.71
N ASN A 41 4.53 -6.49 7.06
CA ASN A 41 5.25 -6.61 8.32
C ASN A 41 6.70 -6.05 8.27
N ALA A 42 6.99 -5.08 7.39
CA ALA A 42 8.31 -4.47 7.33
C ALA A 42 8.74 -3.90 8.69
N ARG A 43 10.04 -3.97 9.01
CA ARG A 43 10.57 -3.58 10.34
C ARG A 43 10.13 -2.18 10.81
N PRO A 44 10.11 -1.14 9.97
CA PRO A 44 9.60 0.17 10.39
C PRO A 44 8.15 0.13 10.84
N HIS A 45 7.31 -0.68 10.20
CA HIS A 45 5.87 -0.76 10.44
C HIS A 45 5.52 -1.54 11.72
N THR A 46 6.36 -2.50 12.11
CA THR A 46 6.16 -3.34 13.30
C THR A 46 6.91 -2.84 14.54
N SER A 47 7.65 -1.74 14.42
CA SER A 47 8.36 -1.12 15.54
C SER A 47 7.38 -0.62 16.62
N GLN A 48 7.83 -0.64 17.89
CA GLN A 48 7.01 -0.16 19.03
C GLN A 48 6.54 1.28 18.82
N GLN A 49 7.41 2.14 18.28
CA GLN A 49 7.09 3.52 17.95
C GLN A 49 5.97 3.61 16.92
N ALA A 50 6.05 2.86 15.83
CA ALA A 50 5.00 2.86 14.80
C ALA A 50 3.67 2.32 15.33
N GLN A 51 3.70 1.27 16.15
CA GLN A 51 2.49 0.74 16.79
C GLN A 51 1.84 1.75 17.74
N ALA A 52 2.63 2.44 18.55
CA ALA A 52 2.15 3.51 19.43
C ALA A 52 1.54 4.67 18.62
N GLU A 53 2.17 5.06 17.51
CA GLU A 53 1.67 6.11 16.62
C GLU A 53 0.36 5.69 15.93
N LEU A 54 0.26 4.47 15.44
CA LEU A 54 -0.99 3.97 14.82
C LEU A 54 -2.15 3.99 15.81
N GLN A 55 -1.90 3.61 17.06
CA GLN A 55 -2.88 3.68 18.15
C GLN A 55 -3.26 5.12 18.49
N SER A 56 -2.29 6.02 18.66
CA SER A 56 -2.53 7.44 18.97
C SER A 56 -3.32 8.14 17.86
N LEU A 57 -3.06 7.77 16.60
CA LEU A 57 -3.75 8.30 15.45
C LEU A 57 -5.15 7.70 15.27
N GLY A 58 -5.45 6.55 15.89
CA GLY A 58 -6.76 5.88 15.82
C GLY A 58 -6.93 4.98 14.60
N PHE A 59 -5.84 4.39 14.11
CA PHE A 59 -5.87 3.36 13.07
C PHE A 59 -6.10 1.98 13.69
N THR A 60 -6.98 1.19 13.08
CA THR A 60 -7.10 -0.24 13.35
C THR A 60 -6.28 -1.00 12.32
N VAL A 61 -5.19 -1.63 12.74
CA VAL A 61 -4.31 -2.40 11.85
C VAL A 61 -4.90 -3.79 11.65
N LEU A 62 -5.06 -4.22 10.40
CA LEU A 62 -5.46 -5.61 10.10
C LEU A 62 -4.28 -6.55 10.30
N PRO A 63 -4.51 -7.77 10.83
CA PRO A 63 -3.47 -8.78 10.90
C PRO A 63 -3.03 -9.15 9.48
N HIS A 64 -1.72 -9.22 9.28
CA HIS A 64 -1.13 -9.61 8.01
C HIS A 64 -0.14 -10.76 8.24
N PRO A 65 -0.30 -11.91 7.55
CA PRO A 65 0.64 -13.02 7.69
C PRO A 65 2.01 -12.66 7.08
N PRO A 66 3.13 -13.18 7.62
CA PRO A 66 4.44 -13.03 7.02
C PRO A 66 4.49 -13.53 5.56
N TYR A 67 5.34 -12.91 4.75
CA TYR A 67 5.64 -13.33 3.36
C TYR A 67 4.42 -13.51 2.45
N SER A 68 3.38 -12.68 2.63
CA SER A 68 2.11 -12.81 1.90
C SER A 68 1.79 -11.60 1.00
N PRO A 69 2.67 -11.25 0.05
CA PRO A 69 2.44 -10.10 -0.84
C PRO A 69 1.17 -10.24 -1.69
N ASN A 70 0.76 -11.49 -1.97
CA ASN A 70 -0.51 -11.80 -2.64
C ASN A 70 -1.75 -11.38 -1.83
N LEU A 71 -1.61 -10.99 -0.57
CA LEU A 71 -2.68 -10.49 0.32
C LEU A 71 -2.59 -8.98 0.59
N VAL A 72 -1.70 -8.25 -0.10
CA VAL A 72 -1.59 -6.79 -0.01
C VAL A 72 -1.97 -6.17 -1.36
N PRO A 73 -3.06 -5.37 -1.45
CA PRO A 73 -3.48 -4.75 -2.72
C PRO A 73 -2.40 -3.90 -3.39
N SER A 74 -1.52 -3.30 -2.61
CA SER A 74 -0.37 -2.56 -3.13
C SER A 74 0.56 -3.45 -3.96
N ASP A 75 0.84 -4.67 -3.51
CA ASP A 75 1.79 -5.57 -4.15
C ASP A 75 1.17 -6.32 -5.34
N TYR A 76 0.02 -6.97 -5.14
CA TYR A 76 -0.56 -7.81 -6.19
C TYR A 76 -1.25 -7.02 -7.32
N ALA A 77 -1.66 -5.76 -7.07
CA ALA A 77 -2.38 -4.93 -8.05
C ALA A 77 -1.68 -3.61 -8.35
N LEU A 78 -1.53 -2.71 -7.35
CA LEU A 78 -1.07 -1.33 -7.58
C LEU A 78 0.29 -1.26 -8.25
N PHE A 79 1.31 -1.88 -7.65
CA PHE A 79 2.66 -1.83 -8.18
C PHE A 79 2.81 -2.64 -9.46
N ARG A 80 2.02 -3.72 -9.64
CA ARG A 80 2.01 -4.51 -10.87
C ARG A 80 1.51 -3.67 -12.04
N GLU A 81 0.35 -3.04 -11.90
CA GLU A 81 -0.23 -2.22 -12.99
C GLU A 81 0.55 -0.93 -13.22
N MET A 82 1.02 -0.27 -12.17
CA MET A 82 1.81 0.96 -12.29
C MET A 82 3.15 0.72 -12.99
N LYS A 83 3.78 -0.46 -12.82
CA LYS A 83 5.06 -0.77 -13.48
C LYS A 83 4.93 -0.98 -14.99
N ASN A 84 3.77 -1.38 -15.49
CA ASN A 84 3.56 -1.67 -16.91
C ASN A 84 3.90 -0.47 -17.82
N PRO A 85 3.34 0.74 -17.63
CA PRO A 85 3.69 1.89 -18.45
C PRO A 85 5.10 2.42 -18.18
N LEU A 86 5.67 2.18 -16.99
CA LEU A 86 7.02 2.60 -16.63
C LEU A 86 8.10 1.68 -17.22
N ARG A 87 7.74 0.45 -17.61
CA ARG A 87 8.67 -0.55 -18.11
C ARG A 87 9.33 -0.07 -19.41
N GLY A 88 10.65 -0.25 -19.52
CA GLY A 88 11.41 0.11 -20.71
C GLY A 88 11.72 1.60 -20.87
N HIS A 89 11.19 2.46 -19.99
CA HIS A 89 11.42 3.89 -20.04
C HIS A 89 12.63 4.29 -19.17
N ARG A 90 13.50 5.14 -19.73
CA ARG A 90 14.57 5.80 -18.98
C ARG A 90 14.14 7.22 -18.65
N PHE A 91 14.00 7.50 -17.36
CA PHE A 91 13.70 8.84 -16.88
C PHE A 91 15.01 9.64 -16.72
N PRO A 92 15.02 10.93 -17.10
CA PRO A 92 16.20 11.78 -16.98
C PRO A 92 16.57 12.08 -15.51
N ASP A 93 15.57 12.15 -14.63
CA ASP A 93 15.72 12.41 -13.21
C ASP A 93 14.55 11.80 -12.40
N SER A 94 14.59 11.99 -11.08
CA SER A 94 13.54 11.49 -10.18
C SER A 94 12.23 12.24 -10.33
N ASP A 95 12.24 13.51 -10.74
CA ASP A 95 11.02 14.31 -10.85
C ASP A 95 10.21 13.91 -12.07
N ALA A 96 10.86 13.60 -13.19
CA ALA A 96 10.21 13.00 -14.35
C ALA A 96 9.54 11.65 -14.02
N LEU A 97 10.19 10.82 -13.19
CA LEU A 97 9.58 9.58 -12.69
C LEU A 97 8.39 9.88 -11.75
N HIS A 98 8.54 10.84 -10.84
CA HIS A 98 7.47 11.26 -9.94
C HIS A 98 6.24 11.75 -10.71
N ASP A 99 6.43 12.50 -11.79
CA ASP A 99 5.35 13.00 -12.64
C ASP A 99 4.66 11.88 -13.41
N ALA A 100 5.41 10.93 -13.97
CA ALA A 100 4.82 9.76 -14.61
C ALA A 100 3.97 8.92 -13.64
N VAL A 101 4.43 8.75 -12.40
CA VAL A 101 3.65 8.05 -11.35
C VAL A 101 2.39 8.85 -10.98
N ARG A 102 2.48 10.18 -10.83
CA ARG A 102 1.32 11.04 -10.53
C ARG A 102 0.29 11.00 -11.65
N GLU A 103 0.74 11.06 -12.90
CA GLU A 103 -0.09 10.95 -14.08
C GLU A 103 -0.82 9.61 -14.12
N TRP A 104 -0.10 8.50 -13.94
CA TRP A 104 -0.71 7.18 -13.86
C TRP A 104 -1.79 7.10 -12.78
N VAL A 105 -1.53 7.60 -11.56
CA VAL A 105 -2.51 7.60 -10.46
C VAL A 105 -3.74 8.46 -10.81
N ARG A 106 -3.53 9.62 -11.45
CA ARG A 106 -4.59 10.55 -11.85
C ARG A 106 -5.50 9.94 -12.92
N ASP A 107 -4.90 9.24 -13.88
CA ASP A 107 -5.59 8.70 -15.04
C ASP A 107 -6.22 7.32 -14.74
N THR A 108 -5.77 6.65 -13.67
CA THR A 108 -6.35 5.40 -13.20
C THR A 108 -7.78 5.62 -12.67
N PRO A 109 -8.79 4.92 -13.22
CA PRO A 109 -10.18 5.08 -12.77
C PRO A 109 -10.37 4.72 -11.30
N LYS A 110 -11.20 5.48 -10.58
CA LYS A 110 -11.56 5.19 -9.18
C LYS A 110 -12.11 3.78 -8.98
N GLN A 111 -12.86 3.29 -9.97
CA GLN A 111 -13.43 1.94 -9.98
C GLN A 111 -12.34 0.86 -9.92
N TRP A 112 -11.20 1.08 -10.57
CA TRP A 112 -10.08 0.15 -10.55
C TRP A 112 -9.54 -0.04 -9.11
N PHE A 113 -9.36 1.05 -8.36
CA PHE A 113 -8.94 0.97 -6.95
C PHE A 113 -9.96 0.22 -6.08
N HIS A 114 -11.25 0.42 -6.34
CA HIS A 114 -12.32 -0.27 -5.64
C HIS A 114 -12.25 -1.78 -5.92
N GLU A 115 -12.18 -2.18 -7.18
CA GLU A 115 -12.05 -3.59 -7.58
C GLU A 115 -10.79 -4.25 -7.05
N ALA A 116 -9.65 -3.55 -7.07
CA ALA A 116 -8.40 -4.04 -6.51
C ALA A 116 -8.55 -4.36 -5.02
N ILE A 117 -9.24 -3.52 -4.24
CA ILE A 117 -9.53 -3.77 -2.81
C ILE A 117 -10.53 -4.91 -2.65
N TRP A 118 -11.57 -4.99 -3.48
CA TRP A 118 -12.58 -6.05 -3.38
C TRP A 118 -12.04 -7.45 -3.67
N LYS A 119 -11.09 -7.58 -4.60
CA LYS A 119 -10.37 -8.83 -4.87
C LYS A 119 -9.62 -9.40 -3.66
N LEU A 120 -9.43 -8.61 -2.60
CA LEU A 120 -8.86 -9.10 -1.35
C LEU A 120 -9.71 -10.21 -0.72
N LEU A 121 -11.04 -10.15 -0.85
CA LEU A 121 -11.95 -11.16 -0.32
C LEU A 121 -11.75 -12.52 -1.02
N GLU A 122 -11.68 -12.51 -2.34
CA GLU A 122 -11.42 -13.70 -3.16
C GLU A 122 -10.03 -14.29 -2.83
N ARG A 123 -9.02 -13.42 -2.66
CA ARG A 123 -7.67 -13.84 -2.31
C ARG A 123 -7.58 -14.44 -0.91
N TRP A 124 -8.32 -13.91 0.07
CA TRP A 124 -8.43 -14.52 1.40
C TRP A 124 -9.11 -15.89 1.33
N GLN A 125 -10.22 -16.02 0.60
CA GLN A 125 -10.89 -17.30 0.45
C GLN A 125 -9.96 -18.34 -0.18
N ARG A 126 -9.28 -17.96 -1.26
CA ARG A 126 -8.31 -18.83 -1.94
C ARG A 126 -7.16 -19.27 -1.02
N CYS A 127 -6.67 -18.37 -0.16
CA CYS A 127 -5.64 -18.71 0.83
C CYS A 127 -6.16 -19.74 1.85
N ILE A 128 -7.42 -19.62 2.29
CA ILE A 128 -8.07 -20.57 3.19
C ILE A 128 -8.22 -21.94 2.51
N ASP A 129 -8.72 -21.95 1.28
CA ASP A 129 -8.96 -23.18 0.51
C ASP A 129 -7.67 -23.97 0.25
N LEU A 130 -6.53 -23.28 0.22
CA LEU A 130 -5.20 -23.85 0.01
C LEU A 130 -4.40 -23.97 1.31
N HIS A 131 -5.08 -23.93 2.46
CA HIS A 131 -4.49 -24.12 3.78
C HIS A 131 -3.26 -23.23 4.06
N GLY A 132 -3.26 -22.01 3.53
CA GLY A 132 -2.17 -21.04 3.68
C GLY A 132 -1.05 -21.15 2.65
N GLU A 133 -1.15 -22.03 1.66
CA GLU A 133 -0.16 -22.11 0.57
C GLU A 133 -0.27 -20.92 -0.41
N CYS A 134 0.89 -20.42 -0.84
CA CYS A 134 0.96 -19.28 -1.75
C CYS A 134 0.61 -19.69 -3.19
N VAL A 135 -0.38 -19.02 -3.78
CA VAL A 135 -0.93 -19.34 -5.10
C VAL A 135 -0.50 -18.35 -6.17
N GLU A 136 0.80 -18.15 -6.30
CA GLU A 136 1.33 -17.44 -7.47
C GLU A 136 2.55 -18.22 -7.99
N ARG A 137 2.29 -19.37 -8.63
CA ARG A 137 3.18 -19.95 -9.64
C ARG A 137 2.41 -20.14 -10.95
N ALA A 138 2.97 -19.52 -11.99
CA ALA A 138 2.67 -19.64 -13.42
C ALA A 138 1.41 -18.93 -13.94
N GLU A 139 1.55 -17.64 -14.24
CA GLU A 139 1.19 -17.17 -15.58
C GLU A 139 2.51 -16.77 -16.26
N VAL A 140 2.99 -17.66 -17.13
CA VAL A 140 4.08 -17.41 -18.10
C VAL A 140 3.49 -16.68 -19.29
#